data_AF-A0A7J8TSK5-F1
#
_entry.id   AF-A0A7J8TSK5-F1
#
_cell.length_a   1.000
_cell.length_b   1.000
_cell.length_c   1.000
_cell.angle_alpha   90.00
_cell.angle_beta   90.00
_cell.angle_gamma   90.00
#
_symmetry.space_group_name_H-M   'P 1'
#
loop_
_entity.id
_entity.type
_entity.pdbx_description
1 polymer ?
#
loop_
_entity_poly.entity_id
_entity_poly.type
_entity_poly.pdbx_seq_one_letter_code
_entity_poly.pdbx_strand_id
1 'polypeptide(L)'
;MDSSIAERRLNAIHGHLVPVVVVGAGSHSNDLRSNPTAGEFLCEKGYSVVLPEKLQTGKWNVYRSVCSPFKLVTRFPDHPDIGTLHENFVHAVDTFRDYKYLGTRIQADGTVGEYKWMTYGEAGTDRAAIGSGLLFHGIPKGSCVGFYFINRPEWLIVDYACSAYSLVSVPLYDTLGPDAVKYIVNHADVKAIFCVPQTLNSLPFS
;
A
#
# COMPACT_ATOMS: atom_id res chain seq x y z
N MET A 1 27.65 20.16 -20.06
CA MET A 1 26.36 19.47 -19.87
C MET A 1 26.67 18.17 -19.15
N ASP A 2 26.52 18.17 -17.81
CA ASP A 2 26.61 16.96 -16.93
C ASP A 2 26.34 17.32 -15.46
N SER A 3 26.38 18.61 -15.11
CA SER A 3 26.13 19.13 -13.74
C SER A 3 24.75 18.73 -13.17
N SER A 4 23.70 18.64 -14.00
CA SER A 4 22.32 18.44 -13.50
C SER A 4 22.04 17.01 -13.02
N ILE A 5 22.76 16.00 -13.53
CA ILE A 5 22.62 14.61 -13.08
C ILE A 5 23.34 14.42 -11.75
N ALA A 6 24.54 15.00 -11.62
CA ALA A 6 25.31 14.97 -10.37
C ALA A 6 24.57 15.71 -9.24
N GLU A 7 24.00 16.89 -9.51
CA GLU A 7 23.19 17.64 -8.55
C GLU A 7 21.92 16.89 -8.14
N ARG A 8 21.22 16.24 -9.08
CA ARG A 8 20.05 15.40 -8.75
C ARG A 8 20.40 14.23 -7.84
N ARG A 9 21.55 13.59 -8.06
CA ARG A 9 22.05 12.50 -7.21
C ARG A 9 22.44 13.00 -5.82
N LEU A 10 23.12 14.15 -5.73
CA LEU A 10 23.47 14.78 -4.47
C LEU A 10 22.22 15.19 -3.67
N ASN A 11 21.22 15.77 -4.34
CA ASN A 11 19.94 16.11 -3.70
C ASN A 11 19.17 14.88 -3.23
N ALA A 12 19.20 13.78 -4.00
CA ALA A 12 18.62 12.52 -3.57
C ALA A 12 19.32 11.99 -2.30
N ILE A 13 20.65 11.96 -2.27
CA ILE A 13 21.43 11.53 -1.10
C ILE A 13 21.16 12.44 0.11
N HIS A 14 21.07 13.75 -0.09
CA HIS A 14 20.80 14.70 0.98
C HIS A 14 19.40 14.51 1.61
N GLY A 15 18.41 14.03 0.84
CA GLY A 15 17.10 13.64 1.39
C GLY A 15 17.13 12.39 2.29
N HIS A 16 18.22 11.61 2.23
CA HIS A 16 18.42 10.39 3.01
C HIS A 16 19.25 10.63 4.28
N LEU A 17 19.67 11.86 4.57
CA LEU A 17 20.53 12.19 5.71
C LEU A 17 19.92 13.33 6.54
N VAL A 18 19.93 13.19 7.86
CA VAL A 18 19.50 14.24 8.81
C VAL A 18 20.69 14.71 9.63
N PRO A 19 20.90 16.03 9.82
CA PRO A 19 21.89 16.54 10.76
C PRO A 19 21.43 16.29 12.21
N VAL A 20 22.32 15.74 13.05
CA VAL A 20 22.05 15.55 14.48
C VAL A 20 22.26 16.89 15.21
N VAL A 21 21.21 17.45 15.81
CA VAL A 21 21.34 18.54 16.77
C VAL A 21 21.46 17.94 18.17
N VAL A 22 22.68 17.83 18.69
CA VAL A 22 22.92 17.45 20.08
C VAL A 22 22.80 18.68 20.96
N VAL A 23 21.81 18.69 21.86
CA VAL A 23 21.74 19.69 22.95
C VAL A 23 22.72 19.24 24.04
N GLY A 24 23.95 19.75 24.00
CA GLY A 24 24.96 19.47 25.02
C GLY A 24 26.36 19.88 24.59
N ALA A 25 27.05 20.63 25.44
CA ALA A 25 28.25 21.39 25.12
C ALA A 25 29.45 20.53 24.67
N GLY A 26 30.13 21.01 23.62
CA GLY A 26 31.57 20.78 23.41
C GLY A 26 31.97 19.52 22.66
N SER A 27 31.53 19.34 21.41
CA SER A 27 32.20 18.50 20.40
C SER A 27 31.48 18.66 19.05
N HIS A 28 32.13 19.29 18.06
CA HIS A 28 31.61 19.31 16.68
C HIS A 28 31.93 17.97 16.01
N SER A 29 31.04 16.98 16.11
CA SER A 29 31.05 15.85 15.18
C SER A 29 30.04 16.13 14.06
N ASN A 30 30.51 16.13 12.81
CA ASN A 30 29.66 16.13 11.62
C ASN A 30 29.12 14.70 11.39
N ASP A 31 28.38 14.18 12.37
CA ASP A 31 27.77 12.85 12.23
C ASP A 31 26.44 12.97 11.49
N LEU A 32 26.47 12.55 10.23
CA LEU A 32 25.30 12.40 9.36
C LEU A 32 24.60 11.09 9.71
N ARG A 33 23.32 11.11 10.08
CA ARG A 33 22.52 9.89 10.32
C ARG A 33 21.54 9.63 9.17
N SER A 34 21.34 8.36 8.83
CA SER A 34 20.31 7.89 7.90
C SER A 34 18.94 8.41 8.30
N ASN A 35 18.18 8.92 7.33
CA ASN A 35 16.77 9.22 7.49
C ASN A 35 16.03 7.89 7.70
N PRO A 36 15.38 7.64 8.85
CA PRO A 36 14.74 6.36 9.15
C PRO A 36 13.57 6.02 8.21
N THR A 37 13.10 7.01 7.44
CA THR A 37 12.09 6.82 6.37
C THR A 37 12.70 6.31 5.06
N ALA A 38 14.02 6.26 4.94
CA ALA A 38 14.75 5.81 3.77
C ALA A 38 15.53 4.52 4.06
N GLY A 39 14.81 3.39 4.08
CA GLY A 39 15.40 2.07 3.85
C GLY A 39 16.49 1.61 4.82
N GLU A 40 16.23 1.58 6.13
CA GLU A 40 17.00 0.75 7.08
C GLU A 40 16.65 -0.75 6.96
N PHE A 41 16.56 -1.27 5.72
CA PHE A 41 16.43 -2.69 5.43
C PHE A 41 17.59 -3.23 4.58
N LEU A 42 18.78 -2.62 4.66
CA LEU A 42 19.99 -3.34 4.28
C LEU A 42 20.37 -4.31 5.41
N CYS A 43 19.61 -5.39 5.54
CA CYS A 43 20.10 -6.57 6.26
C CYS A 43 21.23 -7.16 5.39
N GLU A 44 22.46 -7.20 5.90
CA GLU A 44 23.61 -7.84 5.25
C GLU A 44 23.37 -9.33 4.90
N LYS A 45 22.26 -9.91 5.37
CA LYS A 45 21.73 -11.21 4.97
C LYS A 45 20.46 -10.97 4.16
N GLY A 46 20.47 -11.36 2.88
CA GLY A 46 19.37 -11.12 1.94
C GLY A 46 17.99 -11.58 2.44
N TYR A 47 16.92 -11.18 1.76
CA TYR A 47 15.53 -11.37 2.24
C TYR A 47 15.07 -12.83 2.37
N SER A 48 15.77 -13.78 1.74
CA SER A 48 15.39 -15.19 1.77
C SER A 48 16.59 -16.14 1.84
N VAL A 49 16.36 -17.32 2.41
CA VAL A 49 17.29 -18.45 2.44
C VAL A 49 16.72 -19.64 1.69
N VAL A 50 17.60 -20.39 1.03
CA VAL A 50 17.26 -21.69 0.43
C VAL A 50 17.06 -22.69 1.55
N LEU A 51 15.92 -23.37 1.58
CA LEU A 51 15.72 -24.48 2.50
C LEU A 51 16.57 -25.69 2.10
N PRO A 52 17.09 -26.44 3.08
CA PRO A 52 17.88 -27.64 2.81
C PRO A 52 17.07 -28.75 2.13
N GLU A 53 15.74 -28.69 2.23
CA GLU A 53 14.81 -29.57 1.53
C GLU A 53 14.87 -29.31 0.01
N LYS A 54 15.64 -30.14 -0.69
CA LYS A 54 15.52 -30.24 -2.15
C LYS A 54 14.21 -30.96 -2.47
N LEU A 55 13.31 -30.28 -3.19
CA LEU A 55 12.11 -30.93 -3.73
C LEU A 55 12.55 -32.13 -4.56
N GLN A 56 12.12 -33.34 -4.20
CA GLN A 56 12.47 -34.56 -4.93
C GLN A 56 11.96 -34.56 -6.38
N THR A 57 11.03 -33.65 -6.71
CA THR A 57 10.32 -33.56 -7.97
C THR A 57 10.62 -32.29 -8.78
N GLY A 58 11.48 -31.38 -8.28
CA GLY A 58 11.60 -30.02 -8.82
C GLY A 58 13.02 -29.60 -9.21
N LYS A 59 13.14 -28.85 -10.30
CA LYS A 59 14.38 -28.18 -10.76
C LYS A 59 14.77 -26.96 -9.90
N TRP A 60 13.91 -26.54 -8.97
CA TRP A 60 13.98 -25.25 -8.29
C TRP A 60 14.14 -25.38 -6.78
N ASN A 61 14.92 -24.47 -6.18
CA ASN A 61 15.09 -24.35 -4.73
C ASN A 61 13.85 -23.73 -4.08
N VAL A 62 13.52 -24.17 -2.87
CA VAL A 62 12.49 -23.53 -2.04
C VAL A 62 13.14 -22.43 -1.22
N TYR A 63 12.59 -21.21 -1.30
CA TYR A 63 13.06 -20.06 -0.54
C TYR A 63 12.08 -19.71 0.58
N ARG A 64 12.60 -19.32 1.74
CA ARG A 64 11.83 -18.79 2.88
C ARG A 64 12.45 -17.51 3.40
N SER A 65 11.66 -16.70 4.10
CA SER A 65 12.18 -15.52 4.81
C SER A 65 13.30 -15.92 5.77
N VAL A 66 14.38 -15.14 5.80
CA VAL A 66 15.49 -15.35 6.74
C VAL A 66 15.04 -15.20 8.20
N CYS A 67 14.01 -14.38 8.44
CA CYS A 67 13.46 -14.17 9.77
C CYS A 67 12.62 -15.35 10.28
N SER A 68 12.15 -16.23 9.38
CA SER A 68 11.36 -17.40 9.77
C SER A 68 11.51 -18.55 8.75
N PRO A 69 12.69 -19.20 8.70
CA PRO A 69 12.97 -20.23 7.71
C PRO A 69 12.14 -21.50 7.92
N PHE A 70 11.87 -21.86 9.18
CA PHE A 70 11.26 -23.15 9.54
C PHE A 70 9.85 -23.04 10.14
N LYS A 71 9.31 -21.82 10.27
CA LYS A 71 8.04 -21.58 10.94
C LYS A 71 7.12 -20.74 10.07
N LEU A 72 5.84 -21.10 10.06
CA LEU A 72 4.79 -20.24 9.51
C LEU A 72 4.57 -19.06 10.46
N VAL A 73 4.76 -17.84 9.94
CA VAL A 73 4.42 -16.61 10.66
C VAL A 73 2.94 -16.33 10.43
N THR A 74 2.15 -16.46 11.48
CA THR A 74 0.70 -16.18 11.44
C THR A 74 0.36 -14.77 11.92
N ARG A 75 1.24 -14.17 12.74
CA ARG A 75 1.11 -12.81 13.29
C ARG A 75 2.49 -12.19 13.48
N PHE A 76 2.54 -10.87 13.64
CA PHE A 76 3.79 -10.16 13.92
C PHE A 76 4.29 -10.49 15.33
N PRO A 77 5.56 -10.89 15.52
CA PRO A 77 6.09 -11.25 16.84
C PRO A 77 5.98 -10.12 17.87
N ASP A 78 6.23 -8.88 17.44
CA ASP A 78 6.19 -7.69 18.31
C ASP A 78 4.77 -7.10 18.44
N HIS A 79 3.84 -7.52 17.58
CA HIS A 79 2.44 -7.08 17.56
C HIS A 79 1.49 -8.29 17.37
N PRO A 80 1.40 -9.18 18.38
CA PRO A 80 0.63 -10.43 18.28
C PRO A 80 -0.88 -10.23 18.26
N ASP A 81 -1.35 -9.02 18.53
CA ASP A 81 -2.73 -8.55 18.42
C ASP A 81 -3.16 -8.33 16.96
N ILE A 82 -2.21 -8.06 16.05
CA ILE A 82 -2.49 -7.89 14.62
C ILE A 82 -2.63 -9.27 13.95
N GLY A 83 -3.86 -9.70 13.72
CA GLY A 83 -4.20 -10.96 13.04
C GLY A 83 -4.91 -10.78 11.69
N THR A 84 -5.41 -9.59 11.39
CA THR A 84 -6.20 -9.29 10.20
C THR A 84 -5.71 -8.03 9.49
N LEU A 85 -6.07 -7.88 8.20
CA LEU A 85 -5.81 -6.64 7.46
C LEU A 85 -6.47 -5.43 8.12
N HIS A 86 -7.65 -5.63 8.74
CA HIS A 86 -8.32 -4.58 9.48
C HIS A 86 -7.50 -4.12 10.69
N GLU A 87 -7.05 -5.05 11.54
CA GLU A 87 -6.25 -4.73 12.72
C GLU A 87 -4.92 -4.09 12.32
N ASN A 88 -4.29 -4.57 11.25
CA ASN A 88 -3.05 -3.99 10.73
C ASN A 88 -3.25 -2.52 10.33
N PHE A 89 -4.33 -2.20 9.62
CA PHE A 89 -4.63 -0.82 9.25
C PHE A 89 -4.98 0.04 10.47
N VAL A 90 -5.76 -0.47 11.43
CA VAL A 90 -6.07 0.26 12.67
C VAL A 90 -4.81 0.59 13.44
N HIS A 91 -3.92 -0.39 13.63
CA HIS A 91 -2.62 -0.19 14.27
C HIS A 91 -1.79 0.90 13.55
N ALA A 92 -1.77 0.89 12.23
CA ALA A 92 -1.08 1.91 11.44
C ALA A 92 -1.69 3.32 11.63
N VAL A 93 -3.02 3.44 11.65
CA VAL A 93 -3.70 4.73 11.89
C VAL A 93 -3.46 5.23 13.31
N ASP A 94 -3.49 4.35 14.31
CA ASP A 94 -3.27 4.73 15.71
C ASP A 94 -1.83 5.17 15.96
N THR A 95 -0.87 4.54 15.29
CA THR A 95 0.56 4.82 15.46
C THR A 95 1.03 6.02 14.62
N PHE A 96 0.54 6.16 13.38
CA PHE A 96 1.07 7.08 12.39
C PHE A 96 0.02 8.06 11.86
N ARG A 97 -0.99 8.39 12.66
CA ARG A 97 -2.17 9.17 12.26
C ARG A 97 -1.88 10.36 11.34
N ASP A 98 -0.92 11.20 11.72
CA ASP A 98 -0.64 12.46 11.02
C ASP A 98 0.48 12.34 9.96
N TYR A 99 1.01 11.13 9.74
CA TYR A 99 2.06 10.88 8.75
C TYR A 99 1.48 10.78 7.35
N LYS A 100 2.26 11.24 6.36
CA LYS A 100 1.93 11.13 4.93
C LYS A 100 1.83 9.66 4.53
N TYR A 101 0.68 9.28 3.97
CA TYR A 101 0.39 7.91 3.57
C TYR A 101 0.25 7.76 2.06
N LEU A 102 -0.81 8.35 1.46
CA LEU A 102 -1.10 8.21 0.03
C LEU A 102 -0.83 9.53 -0.70
N GLY A 103 0.01 9.49 -1.73
CA GLY A 103 0.41 10.66 -2.50
C GLY A 103 -0.22 10.68 -3.90
N THR A 104 -0.88 11.78 -4.27
CA THR A 104 -1.35 12.04 -5.63
C THR A 104 -0.58 13.20 -6.24
N ARG A 105 -0.09 13.05 -7.47
CA ARG A 105 0.50 14.17 -8.20
C ARG A 105 -0.59 15.09 -8.74
N ILE A 106 -0.49 16.38 -8.44
CA ILE A 106 -1.36 17.39 -9.04
C ILE A 106 -0.82 17.75 -10.43
N GLN A 107 -1.68 17.70 -11.45
CA GLN A 107 -1.35 18.16 -12.80
C GLN A 107 -2.34 19.27 -13.16
N ALA A 108 -1.97 20.53 -12.91
CA ALA A 108 -2.85 21.68 -13.18
C ALA A 108 -2.87 22.07 -14.67
N ASP A 109 -1.85 21.67 -15.44
CA ASP A 109 -1.60 22.15 -16.81
C ASP A 109 -0.74 21.18 -17.65
N GLY A 110 -0.70 19.89 -17.29
CA GLY A 110 0.16 18.90 -17.95
C GLY A 110 1.63 18.93 -17.50
N THR A 111 2.01 19.83 -16.60
CA THR A 111 3.31 19.77 -15.91
C THR A 111 3.24 18.86 -14.69
N VAL A 112 4.39 18.26 -14.36
CA VAL A 112 4.54 17.37 -13.21
C VAL A 112 4.57 18.24 -11.94
N GLY A 113 3.43 18.40 -11.29
CA GLY A 113 3.31 19.17 -10.05
C GLY A 113 3.67 18.39 -8.78
N GLU A 114 3.53 19.09 -7.66
CA GLU A 114 3.79 18.58 -6.31
C GLU A 114 2.82 17.45 -5.91
N TYR A 115 3.26 16.64 -4.95
CA TYR A 115 2.40 15.64 -4.34
C TYR A 115 1.45 16.27 -3.33
N LYS A 116 0.15 16.05 -3.52
CA LYS A 116 -0.83 16.16 -2.45
C LYS A 116 -0.85 14.85 -1.68
N TRP A 117 -0.60 14.94 -0.38
CA TRP A 117 -0.59 13.79 0.52
C TRP A 117 -1.88 13.70 1.30
N MET A 118 -2.37 12.49 1.45
CA MET A 118 -3.38 12.09 2.43
C MET A 118 -2.67 11.44 3.61
N THR A 119 -3.08 11.78 4.84
CA THR A 119 -2.54 11.16 6.06
C THR A 119 -3.19 9.82 6.35
N TYR A 120 -2.60 9.01 7.24
CA TYR A 120 -3.24 7.79 7.72
C TYR A 120 -4.61 8.06 8.37
N GLY A 121 -4.72 9.14 9.15
CA GLY A 121 -5.97 9.54 9.82
C GLY A 121 -7.07 9.93 8.83
N GLU A 122 -6.73 10.67 7.77
CA GLU A 122 -7.65 11.00 6.68
C GLU A 122 -8.09 9.73 5.94
N ALA A 123 -7.16 8.85 5.55
CA ALA A 123 -7.47 7.59 4.91
C ALA A 123 -8.37 6.70 5.79
N GLY A 124 -8.15 6.69 7.11
CA GLY A 124 -9.01 5.98 8.06
C GLY A 124 -10.41 6.56 8.16
N THR A 125 -10.55 7.88 8.06
CA THR A 125 -11.86 8.56 8.05
C THR A 125 -12.62 8.23 6.77
N ASP A 126 -11.99 8.32 5.61
CA ASP A 126 -12.59 7.99 4.31
C ASP A 126 -12.98 6.51 4.23
N ARG A 127 -12.11 5.62 4.71
CA ARG A 127 -12.37 4.18 4.84
C ARG A 127 -13.64 3.91 5.65
N ALA A 128 -13.78 4.58 6.80
CA ALA A 128 -14.95 4.42 7.65
C ALA A 128 -16.23 4.94 6.98
N ALA A 129 -16.15 6.09 6.32
CA ALA A 129 -17.26 6.69 5.58
C ALA A 129 -17.73 5.78 4.43
N ILE A 130 -16.81 5.28 3.60
CA ILE A 130 -17.13 4.40 2.47
C ILE A 130 -17.82 3.11 2.95
N GLY A 131 -17.23 2.43 3.92
CA GLY A 131 -17.79 1.17 4.39
C GLY A 131 -19.11 1.32 5.13
N SER A 132 -19.27 2.39 5.93
CA SER A 132 -20.55 2.70 6.57
C SER A 132 -21.64 3.07 5.55
N GLY A 133 -21.28 3.79 4.48
CA GLY A 133 -22.18 4.10 3.36
C GLY A 133 -22.64 2.86 2.61
N LEU A 134 -21.75 1.91 2.34
CA LEU A 134 -22.12 0.64 1.70
C LEU A 134 -23.14 -0.15 2.54
N LEU A 135 -22.92 -0.25 3.86
CA LEU A 135 -23.88 -0.88 4.76
C LEU A 135 -25.22 -0.12 4.80
N PHE A 136 -25.17 1.21 4.84
CA PHE A 136 -26.37 2.05 4.83
C PHE A 136 -27.20 1.85 3.56
N HIS A 137 -26.54 1.69 2.41
CA HIS A 137 -27.19 1.38 1.13
C HIS A 137 -27.59 -0.10 0.98
N GLY A 138 -27.52 -0.88 2.05
CA GLY A 138 -28.04 -2.25 2.09
C GLY A 138 -27.12 -3.30 1.47
N ILE A 139 -25.82 -3.02 1.34
CA ILE A 139 -24.83 -4.03 0.91
C ILE A 139 -24.49 -4.92 2.11
N PRO A 140 -24.89 -6.21 2.13
CA PRO A 140 -24.66 -7.05 3.28
C PRO A 140 -23.19 -7.49 3.38
N LYS A 141 -22.76 -7.85 4.59
CA LYS A 141 -21.46 -8.50 4.82
C LYS A 141 -21.32 -9.75 3.94
N GLY A 142 -20.11 -9.99 3.45
CA GLY A 142 -19.79 -11.06 2.51
C GLY A 142 -20.06 -10.72 1.04
N SER A 143 -20.66 -9.56 0.75
CA SER A 143 -20.90 -9.14 -0.63
C SER A 143 -19.61 -8.76 -1.35
N CYS A 144 -19.59 -9.00 -2.66
CA CYS A 144 -18.54 -8.54 -3.54
C CYS A 144 -18.75 -7.06 -3.92
N VAL A 145 -17.68 -6.27 -3.79
CA VAL A 145 -17.62 -4.86 -4.16
C VAL A 145 -16.51 -4.67 -5.18
N GLY A 146 -16.89 -4.21 -6.36
CA GLY A 146 -15.98 -3.92 -7.45
C GLY A 146 -15.33 -2.55 -7.29
N PHE A 147 -14.08 -2.43 -7.72
CA PHE A 147 -13.47 -1.12 -7.94
C PHE A 147 -12.66 -1.12 -9.24
N TYR A 148 -13.01 -0.17 -10.09
CA TYR A 148 -12.50 -0.01 -11.43
C TYR A 148 -11.74 1.31 -11.52
N PHE A 149 -10.51 1.26 -11.03
CA PHE A 149 -9.62 2.40 -10.96
C PHE A 149 -8.29 2.11 -11.63
N ILE A 150 -7.68 3.14 -12.21
CA ILE A 150 -6.22 3.18 -12.40
C ILE A 150 -5.52 3.35 -11.05
N ASN A 151 -4.22 3.07 -10.95
CA ASN A 151 -3.45 3.22 -9.70
C ASN A 151 -3.66 4.61 -9.05
N ARG A 152 -4.42 4.64 -7.95
CA ARG A 152 -4.82 5.87 -7.25
C ARG A 152 -5.16 5.58 -5.78
N PRO A 153 -5.10 6.59 -4.88
CA PRO A 153 -5.35 6.40 -3.45
C PRO A 153 -6.68 5.73 -3.13
N GLU A 154 -7.74 6.09 -3.82
CA GLU A 154 -9.11 5.62 -3.57
C GLU A 154 -9.23 4.10 -3.71
N TRP A 155 -8.39 3.48 -4.55
CA TRP A 155 -8.32 2.03 -4.69
C TRP A 155 -7.97 1.36 -3.36
N LEU A 156 -6.94 1.85 -2.68
CA LEU A 156 -6.53 1.31 -1.39
C LEU A 156 -7.58 1.59 -0.31
N ILE A 157 -8.18 2.78 -0.31
CA ILE A 157 -9.19 3.15 0.69
C ILE A 157 -10.42 2.24 0.58
N VAL A 158 -10.91 1.96 -0.63
CA VAL A 158 -12.04 1.04 -0.85
C VAL A 158 -11.68 -0.38 -0.43
N ASP A 159 -10.47 -0.87 -0.73
CA ASP A 159 -10.02 -2.20 -0.31
C ASP A 159 -9.94 -2.32 1.22
N TYR A 160 -9.40 -1.30 1.90
CA TYR A 160 -9.42 -1.26 3.37
C TYR A 160 -10.82 -1.17 3.95
N ALA A 161 -11.74 -0.48 3.28
CA ALA A 161 -13.14 -0.42 3.68
C ALA A 161 -13.79 -1.80 3.55
N CYS A 162 -13.54 -2.51 2.46
CA CYS A 162 -14.02 -3.88 2.28
C CYS A 162 -13.52 -4.79 3.40
N SER A 163 -12.21 -4.73 3.69
CA SER A 163 -11.61 -5.48 4.78
C SER A 163 -12.19 -5.12 6.16
N ALA A 164 -12.55 -3.86 6.42
CA ALA A 164 -13.12 -3.44 7.71
C ALA A 164 -14.56 -3.95 7.92
N TYR A 165 -15.35 -3.95 6.84
CA TYR A 165 -16.78 -4.21 6.89
C TYR A 165 -17.15 -5.63 6.42
N SER A 166 -16.16 -6.52 6.35
CA SER A 166 -16.32 -7.92 5.92
C SER A 166 -16.91 -8.05 4.51
N LEU A 167 -16.51 -7.18 3.59
CA LEU A 167 -16.87 -7.23 2.17
C LEU A 167 -15.70 -7.81 1.37
N VAL A 168 -15.99 -8.38 0.20
CA VAL A 168 -15.00 -8.96 -0.70
C VAL A 168 -14.64 -7.94 -1.76
N SER A 169 -13.37 -7.54 -1.82
CA SER A 169 -12.86 -6.64 -2.84
C SER A 169 -12.67 -7.35 -4.19
N VAL A 170 -13.19 -6.76 -5.27
CA VAL A 170 -13.07 -7.28 -6.65
C VAL A 170 -12.42 -6.22 -7.55
N PRO A 171 -11.11 -6.30 -7.82
CA PRO A 171 -10.43 -5.36 -8.69
C PRO A 171 -10.82 -5.57 -10.17
N LEU A 172 -11.13 -4.48 -10.87
CA LEU A 172 -11.46 -4.47 -12.30
C LEU A 172 -10.44 -3.64 -13.09
N TYR A 173 -9.98 -4.17 -14.24
CA TYR A 173 -8.95 -3.53 -15.07
C TYR A 173 -9.28 -3.59 -16.57
N ASP A 174 -8.99 -2.49 -17.28
CA ASP A 174 -9.18 -2.37 -18.74
C ASP A 174 -8.30 -3.33 -19.56
N THR A 175 -7.17 -3.78 -19.00
CA THR A 175 -6.16 -4.57 -19.72
C THR A 175 -6.68 -5.92 -20.22
N LEU A 176 -7.79 -6.40 -19.67
CA LEU A 176 -8.41 -7.67 -20.04
C LEU A 176 -9.54 -7.51 -21.08
N GLY A 177 -9.90 -6.28 -21.45
CA GLY A 177 -10.99 -5.98 -22.38
C GLY A 177 -12.39 -5.95 -21.72
N PRO A 178 -13.38 -5.36 -22.38
CA PRO A 178 -14.73 -5.15 -21.81
C PRO A 178 -15.48 -6.45 -21.52
N ASP A 179 -15.27 -7.50 -22.32
CA ASP A 179 -15.91 -8.80 -22.12
C ASP A 179 -15.43 -9.48 -20.82
N ALA A 180 -14.16 -9.31 -20.47
CA ALA A 180 -13.60 -9.85 -19.24
C ALA A 180 -14.17 -9.12 -18.00
N VAL A 181 -14.29 -7.80 -18.06
CA VAL A 181 -14.93 -7.02 -16.97
C VAL A 181 -16.36 -7.50 -16.75
N LYS A 182 -17.13 -7.66 -17.84
CA LYS A 182 -18.50 -8.17 -17.76
C LYS A 182 -18.55 -9.58 -17.19
N TYR A 183 -17.63 -10.46 -17.60
CA TYR A 183 -17.53 -11.80 -17.03
C TYR A 183 -17.26 -11.76 -15.52
N ILE A 184 -16.27 -10.98 -15.08
CA ILE A 184 -15.89 -10.87 -13.65
C ILE A 184 -17.06 -10.34 -12.81
N VAL A 185 -17.70 -9.26 -13.26
CA VAL A 185 -18.82 -8.63 -12.53
C VAL A 185 -19.96 -9.62 -12.32
N ASN A 186 -20.32 -10.36 -13.37
CA ASN A 186 -21.39 -11.37 -13.30
C ASN A 186 -20.98 -12.60 -12.48
N HIS A 187 -19.75 -13.09 -12.69
CA HIS A 187 -19.25 -14.29 -12.01
C HIS A 187 -19.08 -14.09 -10.51
N ALA A 188 -18.61 -12.91 -10.11
CA ALA A 188 -18.42 -12.54 -8.71
C ALA A 188 -19.70 -11.99 -8.04
N ASP A 189 -20.82 -11.89 -8.76
CA ASP A 189 -22.08 -11.33 -8.26
C ASP A 189 -21.89 -9.99 -7.52
N VAL A 190 -21.19 -9.07 -8.18
CA VAL A 190 -20.79 -7.78 -7.60
C VAL A 190 -22.02 -6.92 -7.30
N LYS A 191 -22.14 -6.45 -6.05
CA LYS A 191 -23.30 -5.68 -5.56
C LYS A 191 -23.15 -4.18 -5.69
N ALA A 192 -21.91 -3.68 -5.74
CA ALA A 192 -21.60 -2.26 -5.92
C ALA A 192 -20.27 -2.13 -6.66
N ILE A 193 -20.13 -1.13 -7.52
CA ILE A 193 -18.88 -0.83 -8.22
C ILE A 193 -18.51 0.63 -8.00
N PHE A 194 -17.29 0.86 -7.53
CA PHE A 194 -16.66 2.18 -7.58
C PHE A 194 -15.90 2.32 -8.89
N CYS A 195 -16.08 3.42 -9.61
CA CYS A 195 -15.42 3.65 -10.89
C CYS A 195 -15.08 5.12 -11.08
N VAL A 196 -14.14 5.40 -11.97
CA VAL A 196 -13.93 6.77 -12.46
C VAL A 196 -14.96 7.09 -13.55
N PRO A 197 -15.29 8.37 -13.79
CA PRO A 197 -16.23 8.74 -14.85
C PRO A 197 -15.88 8.15 -16.22
N GLN A 198 -14.59 8.00 -16.51
CA GLN A 198 -14.08 7.45 -17.77
C GLN A 198 -14.41 5.96 -17.95
N THR A 199 -14.44 5.18 -16.88
CA THR A 199 -14.73 3.74 -16.91
C THR A 199 -16.21 3.44 -16.73
N LEU A 200 -17.05 4.46 -16.51
CA LEU A 200 -18.49 4.27 -16.34
C LEU A 200 -19.14 3.64 -17.58
N ASN A 201 -18.72 4.06 -18.78
CA ASN A 201 -19.29 3.55 -20.05
C ASN A 201 -18.87 2.11 -20.39
N SER A 202 -17.81 1.59 -19.78
CA SER A 202 -17.37 0.20 -19.98
C SER A 202 -18.05 -0.79 -19.03
N LEU A 203 -18.80 -0.28 -18.04
CA LEU A 203 -19.53 -1.13 -17.11
C LEU A 203 -20.81 -1.67 -17.77
N PRO A 204 -21.09 -2.98 -17.59
CA PRO A 204 -22.33 -3.56 -18.07
C PRO A 204 -23.49 -3.08 -17.20
N PHE A 205 -24.25 -2.09 -17.68
CA PHE A 205 -25.56 -1.79 -17.10
C PHE A 205 -26.55 -2.81 -17.66
N SER A 206 -27.16 -3.60 -16.77
CA SER A 206 -28.37 -4.38 -17.06
C SER A 206 -29.61 -3.54 -16.81
#